data_AF-A0A842VZ02-F1
#
_entry.id   AF-A0A842VZ02-F1
#
_cell.length_a   1.000
_cell.length_b   1.000
_cell.length_c   1.000
_cell.angle_alpha   90.00
_cell.angle_beta   90.00
_cell.angle_gamma   90.00
#
_symmetry.space_group_name_H-M   'P 1'
#
loop_
_entity.id
_entity.type
_entity.pdbx_description
1 polymer ?
#
loop_
_entity_poly.entity_id
_entity_poly.type
_entity_poly.pdbx_seq_one_letter_code
_entity_poly.pdbx_strand_id
1 'polypeptide(L)'
;MRLPEENHKNEQYFFTKATQDNIIEICSNLRNIAFLCCPSLSLRHELSSREDIKFFDIDARFNSIEYFDISNPKYVGEFDLVVIDPPFFNLSLKKMRKAILSLLNYNFQKKLLITYLIRREKVLLRVFTGFDLKLTGYAEYNNVDRSVRNKIGIYRNF
;
A
#
# COMPACT_ATOMS: atom_id res chain seq x y z
N MET A 1 -2.47 13.04 16.70
CA MET A 1 -2.94 13.88 15.58
C MET A 1 -4.24 13.31 15.04
N ARG A 2 -5.20 14.13 14.56
CA ARG A 2 -6.45 13.65 13.95
C ARG A 2 -6.23 13.46 12.45
N LEU A 3 -6.78 12.38 11.86
CA LEU A 3 -6.76 12.18 10.42
C LEU A 3 -7.47 13.35 9.71
N PRO A 4 -6.95 13.85 8.57
CA PRO A 4 -7.70 14.78 7.73
C PRO A 4 -8.95 14.08 7.16
N GLU A 5 -9.88 14.83 6.56
CA GLU A 5 -10.98 14.21 5.82
C GLU A 5 -10.47 13.46 4.59
N GLU A 6 -11.08 12.30 4.33
CA GLU A 6 -10.79 11.45 3.17
C GLU A 6 -11.05 12.20 1.86
N ASN A 7 -10.07 12.19 0.96
CA ASN A 7 -10.25 12.74 -0.38
C ASN A 7 -10.71 11.66 -1.37
N HIS A 8 -12.03 11.43 -1.46
CA HIS A 8 -12.60 10.41 -2.34
C HIS A 8 -12.37 10.66 -3.84
N LYS A 9 -12.05 11.91 -4.25
CA LYS A 9 -11.63 12.18 -5.65
C LYS A 9 -10.33 11.45 -6.01
N ASN A 10 -9.48 11.21 -5.02
CA ASN A 10 -8.24 10.45 -5.15
C ASN A 10 -8.40 8.98 -4.74
N GLU A 11 -9.63 8.51 -4.51
CA GLU A 11 -9.92 7.19 -3.91
C GLU A 11 -9.22 6.96 -2.57
N GLN A 12 -9.01 8.01 -1.78
CA GLN A 12 -8.42 7.89 -0.45
C GLN A 12 -9.47 7.36 0.53
N TYR A 13 -9.23 6.16 1.05
CA TYR A 13 -10.02 5.55 2.11
C TYR A 13 -9.10 5.12 3.23
N PHE A 14 -9.47 5.37 4.49
CA PHE A 14 -8.66 4.97 5.62
C PHE A 14 -9.07 3.61 6.15
N PHE A 15 -8.07 2.78 6.37
CA PHE A 15 -8.21 1.48 7.01
C PHE A 15 -8.88 1.57 8.38
N THR A 16 -9.60 0.53 8.76
CA THR A 16 -10.03 0.33 10.15
C THR A 16 -8.81 0.15 11.06
N LYS A 17 -8.97 0.46 12.34
CA LYS A 17 -7.91 0.25 13.35
C LYS A 17 -7.36 -1.18 13.32
N ALA A 18 -8.24 -2.17 13.19
CA ALA A 18 -7.86 -3.58 13.12
C ALA A 18 -7.00 -3.91 11.89
N THR A 19 -7.36 -3.38 10.72
CA THR A 19 -6.56 -3.57 9.50
C THR A 19 -5.18 -2.92 9.62
N GLN A 20 -5.12 -1.71 10.17
CA GLN A 20 -3.86 -1.03 10.41
C GLN A 20 -2.98 -1.80 11.41
N ASP A 21 -3.56 -2.33 12.49
CA ASP A 21 -2.85 -3.16 13.49
C ASP A 21 -2.23 -4.40 12.83
N ASN A 22 -3.04 -5.12 12.04
CA ASN A 22 -2.59 -6.29 11.31
C ASN A 22 -1.44 -5.98 10.34
N ILE A 23 -1.54 -4.90 9.54
CA ILE A 23 -0.48 -4.52 8.59
C ILE A 23 0.82 -4.15 9.32
N ILE A 24 0.72 -3.40 10.42
CA ILE A 24 1.90 -3.03 11.22
C ILE A 24 2.55 -4.28 11.84
N GLU A 25 1.74 -5.21 12.37
CA GLU A 25 2.22 -6.47 12.93
C GLU A 25 2.97 -7.31 11.89
N ILE A 26 2.41 -7.44 10.67
CA ILE A 26 3.06 -8.13 9.54
C ILE A 26 4.43 -7.52 9.22
N CYS A 27 4.57 -6.19 9.35
CA CYS A 27 5.79 -5.44 9.03
C CYS A 27 6.78 -5.33 10.20
N SER A 28 6.41 -5.77 11.40
CA SER A 28 7.14 -5.49 12.64
C SER A 28 8.61 -5.94 12.64
N ASN A 29 8.89 -7.12 12.07
CA ASN A 29 10.25 -7.70 11.98
C ASN A 29 10.94 -7.46 10.63
N LEU A 30 10.31 -6.71 9.73
CA LEU A 30 10.87 -6.35 8.42
C LEU A 30 11.60 -5.02 8.51
N ARG A 31 12.49 -4.73 7.55
CA ARG A 31 13.27 -3.50 7.49
C ARG A 31 13.23 -2.87 6.11
N ASN A 32 13.61 -1.59 6.04
CA ASN A 32 13.71 -0.82 4.80
C ASN A 32 12.41 -0.89 3.96
N ILE A 33 11.34 -0.36 4.53
CA ILE A 33 9.97 -0.51 4.05
C ILE A 33 9.50 0.78 3.38
N ALA A 34 8.94 0.68 2.18
CA ALA A 34 8.19 1.74 1.54
C ALA A 34 6.69 1.46 1.63
N PHE A 35 5.94 2.33 2.31
CA PHE A 35 4.49 2.39 2.26
C PHE A 35 4.05 3.36 1.15
N LEU A 36 3.28 2.88 0.18
CA LEU A 36 2.74 3.68 -0.92
C LEU A 36 1.23 3.80 -0.79
N CYS A 37 0.70 5.01 -0.93
CA CYS A 37 -0.75 5.25 -0.92
C CYS A 37 -1.45 4.81 0.39
N CYS A 38 -0.70 4.68 1.48
CA CYS A 38 -1.20 4.26 2.80
C CYS A 38 -1.07 5.37 3.86
N PRO A 39 -1.55 6.60 3.62
CA PRO A 39 -1.13 7.74 4.41
C PRO A 39 -1.65 7.70 5.85
N SER A 40 -2.79 7.02 6.10
CA SER A 40 -3.30 6.82 7.45
C SER A 40 -2.38 5.98 8.35
N LEU A 41 -1.53 5.11 7.77
CA LEU A 41 -0.54 4.35 8.53
C LEU A 41 0.62 5.24 9.00
N SER A 42 0.92 6.35 8.33
CA SER A 42 2.02 7.25 8.72
C SER A 42 1.76 7.87 10.09
N LEU A 43 0.53 8.30 10.38
CA LEU A 43 0.17 8.86 11.69
C LEU A 43 0.34 7.87 12.83
N ARG A 44 0.18 6.58 12.54
CA ARG A 44 0.37 5.51 13.52
C ARG A 44 1.86 5.17 13.70
N HIS A 45 2.62 5.29 12.62
CA HIS A 45 4.07 5.14 12.59
C HIS A 45 4.82 6.29 13.25
N GLU A 46 4.31 7.52 13.20
CA GLU A 46 4.89 8.71 13.87
C GLU A 46 5.10 8.50 15.38
N LEU A 47 4.38 7.54 15.98
CA LEU A 47 4.55 7.13 17.37
C LEU A 47 5.66 6.09 17.58
N SER A 48 6.28 5.61 16.50
CA SER A 48 7.36 4.62 16.51
C SER A 48 8.71 5.29 16.19
N SER A 49 9.79 4.84 16.83
CA SER A 49 11.15 5.34 16.57
C SER A 49 11.83 4.65 15.38
N ARG A 50 11.07 4.20 14.38
CA ARG A 50 11.58 3.41 13.26
C ARG A 50 11.92 4.31 12.06
N GLU A 51 13.20 4.53 11.85
CA GLU A 51 13.75 5.33 10.74
C GLU A 51 13.83 4.57 9.40
N ASP A 52 13.70 3.25 9.43
CA ASP A 52 13.82 2.37 8.27
C ASP A 52 12.47 2.14 7.55
N ILE A 53 11.48 2.99 7.83
CA ILE A 53 10.17 3.00 7.18
C ILE A 53 9.93 4.37 6.58
N LYS A 54 9.52 4.37 5.31
CA LYS A 54 9.16 5.58 4.57
C LYS A 54 7.73 5.50 4.07
N PHE A 55 7.04 6.63 4.07
CA PHE A 55 5.68 6.77 3.55
C PHE A 55 5.69 7.68 2.33
N PHE A 56 4.94 7.29 1.32
CA PHE A 56 4.86 7.95 0.04
C PHE A 56 3.41 8.09 -0.41
N ASP A 57 2.99 9.32 -0.67
CA ASP A 57 1.63 9.64 -1.15
C ASP A 57 1.66 10.92 -2.00
N ILE A 58 0.61 11.14 -2.78
CA ILE A 58 0.40 12.43 -3.47
C ILE A 58 -0.20 13.48 -2.52
N ASP A 59 -0.82 13.03 -1.43
CA ASP A 59 -1.46 13.87 -0.43
C ASP A 59 -0.46 14.41 0.59
N ALA A 60 -0.01 15.65 0.35
CA ALA A 60 0.94 16.35 1.21
C ALA A 60 0.35 16.87 2.55
N ARG A 61 -0.90 16.54 2.90
CA ARG A 61 -1.53 16.95 4.17
C ARG A 61 -0.97 16.19 5.39
N PHE A 62 -0.19 15.15 5.17
CA PHE A 62 0.42 14.33 6.22
C PHE A 62 1.88 14.72 6.43
N ASN A 63 2.29 14.93 7.68
CA ASN A 63 3.61 15.50 7.99
C ASN A 63 4.79 14.56 7.72
N SER A 64 4.63 13.25 7.98
CA SER A 64 5.69 12.26 7.80
C SER A 64 5.63 11.49 6.48
N ILE A 65 5.17 12.15 5.41
CA ILE A 65 5.05 11.56 4.07
C ILE A 65 5.92 12.31 3.07
N GLU A 66 6.68 11.57 2.28
CA GLU A 66 7.41 12.09 1.12
C GLU A 66 6.45 12.11 -0.10
N TYR A 67 6.45 13.20 -0.88
CA TYR A 67 5.61 13.29 -2.07
C TYR A 67 6.01 12.25 -3.13
N PHE A 68 5.05 11.45 -3.60
CA PHE A 68 5.26 10.48 -4.66
C PHE A 68 3.99 10.27 -5.50
N ASP A 69 4.07 10.61 -6.79
CA ASP A 69 3.03 10.28 -7.76
C ASP A 69 3.29 8.89 -8.37
N ILE A 70 2.51 7.90 -7.95
CA ILE A 70 2.61 6.53 -8.47
C ILE A 70 2.29 6.41 -9.97
N SER A 71 1.53 7.36 -10.54
CA SER A 71 1.28 7.40 -11.98
C SER A 71 2.48 7.88 -12.79
N ASN A 72 3.41 8.59 -12.14
CA ASN A 72 4.63 9.14 -12.72
C ASN A 72 5.82 8.95 -11.74
N PRO A 73 6.25 7.69 -11.50
CA PRO A 73 7.20 7.39 -10.44
C PRO A 73 8.56 8.02 -10.72
N LYS A 74 9.10 8.72 -9.72
CA LYS A 74 10.48 9.20 -9.70
C LYS A 74 11.33 8.26 -8.84
N TYR A 75 12.64 8.26 -9.07
CA TYR A 75 13.55 7.51 -8.22
C TYR A 75 13.61 8.14 -6.82
N VAL A 76 13.36 7.34 -5.78
CA VAL A 76 13.35 7.76 -4.37
C VAL A 76 14.18 6.83 -3.47
N GLY A 77 14.95 5.93 -4.09
CA GLY A 77 15.74 4.90 -3.40
C GLY A 77 15.21 3.49 -3.61
N GLU A 78 15.86 2.54 -2.94
CA GLU A 78 15.57 1.12 -3.02
C GLU A 78 15.12 0.56 -1.66
N PHE A 79 14.09 -0.29 -1.69
CA PHE A 79 13.44 -0.84 -0.51
C PHE A 79 13.49 -2.36 -0.55
N ASP A 80 13.41 -3.02 0.60
CA ASP A 80 13.35 -4.48 0.71
C ASP A 80 11.91 -5.00 0.79
N LEU A 81 10.98 -4.12 1.18
CA LEU A 81 9.55 -4.35 1.18
C LEU A 81 8.83 -3.12 0.62
N VAL A 82 7.86 -3.36 -0.27
CA VAL A 82 6.83 -2.37 -0.61
C VAL A 82 5.48 -2.84 -0.07
N VAL A 83 4.80 -1.95 0.65
CA VAL A 83 3.40 -2.10 1.07
C VAL A 83 2.57 -1.06 0.33
N ILE A 84 1.47 -1.44 -0.30
CA ILE A 84 0.69 -0.51 -1.11
C ILE A 84 -0.83 -0.70 -0.97
N ASP A 85 -1.53 0.43 -0.86
CA ASP A 85 -2.99 0.54 -0.92
C ASP A 85 -3.42 1.51 -2.05
N PRO A 86 -3.43 1.06 -3.31
CA PRO A 86 -3.53 1.94 -4.45
C PRO A 86 -4.98 2.42 -4.67
N PRO A 87 -5.18 3.58 -5.35
CA PRO A 87 -6.44 3.87 -6.01
C PRO A 87 -6.84 2.71 -6.94
N PHE A 88 -8.02 2.13 -6.74
CA PHE A 88 -8.39 0.91 -7.45
C PHE A 88 -8.81 1.17 -8.88
N PHE A 89 -9.48 2.30 -9.15
CA PHE A 89 -10.09 2.60 -10.45
C PHE A 89 -9.27 3.60 -11.28
N ASN A 90 -8.64 4.57 -10.64
CA ASN A 90 -7.91 5.67 -11.27
C ASN A 90 -6.45 5.32 -11.59
N LEU A 91 -5.94 4.18 -11.11
CA LEU A 91 -4.59 3.71 -11.39
C LEU A 91 -4.62 2.39 -12.19
N SER A 92 -3.97 2.40 -13.37
CA SER A 92 -3.77 1.16 -14.12
C SER A 92 -2.77 0.24 -13.41
N LEU A 93 -3.05 -1.06 -13.36
CA LEU A 93 -2.14 -2.07 -12.78
C LEU A 93 -0.74 -2.07 -13.42
N LYS A 94 -0.64 -1.74 -14.72
CA LYS A 94 0.66 -1.64 -15.42
C LYS A 94 1.53 -0.50 -14.86
N LYS A 95 0.94 0.68 -14.63
CA LYS A 95 1.64 1.81 -13.99
C LYS A 95 2.04 1.46 -12.56
N MET A 96 1.12 0.88 -11.79
CA MET A 96 1.38 0.42 -10.43
C MET A 96 2.57 -0.55 -10.37
N ARG A 97 2.59 -1.58 -11.24
CA ARG A 97 3.71 -2.52 -11.34
C ARG A 97 5.02 -1.82 -11.65
N LYS A 98 5.03 -0.89 -12.61
CA LYS A 98 6.26 -0.16 -12.97
C LYS A 98 6.82 0.61 -11.77
N ALA A 99 5.97 1.30 -11.01
CA ALA A 99 6.39 2.03 -9.82
C ALA A 99 6.94 1.09 -8.74
N ILE A 100 6.24 0.00 -8.43
CA ILE A 100 6.69 -0.99 -7.45
C ILE A 100 8.04 -1.60 -7.85
N LEU A 101 8.21 -1.99 -9.12
CA LEU A 101 9.47 -2.55 -9.60
C LEU A 101 10.62 -1.56 -9.51
N SER A 102 10.39 -0.26 -9.75
CA SER A 102 11.46 0.72 -9.58
C SER A 102 11.94 0.82 -8.12
N LEU A 103 11.06 0.67 -7.15
CA LEU A 103 11.41 0.71 -5.71
C LEU A 103 12.08 -0.59 -5.25
N LEU A 104 11.73 -1.70 -5.87
CA LEU A 104 12.30 -3.02 -5.59
C LEU A 104 13.52 -3.33 -6.48
N ASN A 105 14.05 -2.35 -7.21
CA ASN A 105 15.17 -2.52 -8.14
C ASN A 105 14.98 -3.74 -9.08
N TYR A 106 13.76 -3.88 -9.60
CA TYR A 106 13.33 -4.99 -10.47
C TYR A 106 13.58 -6.40 -9.89
N ASN A 107 13.77 -6.52 -8.58
CA ASN A 107 14.03 -7.79 -7.91
C ASN A 107 12.74 -8.42 -7.36
N PHE A 108 12.30 -9.50 -8.00
CA PHE A 108 11.10 -10.25 -7.61
C PHE A 108 11.25 -11.09 -6.32
N GLN A 109 12.47 -11.25 -5.81
CA GLN A 109 12.73 -11.91 -4.52
C GLN A 109 12.48 -10.97 -3.33
N LYS A 110 12.37 -9.66 -3.59
CA LYS A 110 12.01 -8.70 -2.55
C LYS A 110 10.53 -8.82 -2.17
N LYS A 111 10.21 -8.34 -0.98
CA LYS A 111 8.90 -8.52 -0.38
C LYS A 111 7.91 -7.50 -0.94
N LEU A 112 6.68 -7.96 -1.15
CA LEU A 112 5.60 -7.12 -1.65
C LEU A 112 4.30 -7.46 -0.91
N LEU A 113 3.60 -6.44 -0.43
CA LEU A 113 2.25 -6.53 0.09
C LEU A 113 1.34 -5.55 -0.66
N ILE A 114 0.22 -6.03 -1.19
CA ILE A 114 -0.78 -5.23 -1.91
C ILE A 114 -2.14 -5.45 -1.28
N THR A 115 -2.86 -4.38 -0.93
CA THR A 115 -4.30 -4.43 -0.72
C THR A 115 -5.02 -4.19 -2.05
N TYR A 116 -5.96 -5.08 -2.43
CA TYR A 116 -6.67 -4.92 -3.70
C TYR A 116 -8.05 -5.59 -3.73
N LEU A 117 -8.92 -5.12 -4.63
CA LEU A 117 -10.25 -5.70 -4.88
C LEU A 117 -10.17 -7.19 -5.24
N ILE A 118 -10.82 -8.05 -4.45
CA ILE A 118 -10.86 -9.51 -4.70
C ILE A 118 -11.47 -9.84 -6.05
N ARG A 119 -12.53 -9.13 -6.46
CA ARG A 119 -13.15 -9.34 -7.78
C ARG A 119 -12.20 -9.07 -8.96
N ARG A 120 -11.04 -8.43 -8.72
CA ARG A 120 -10.00 -8.17 -9.72
C ARG A 120 -8.73 -9.01 -9.50
N GLU A 121 -8.76 -9.96 -8.58
CA GLU A 121 -7.62 -10.81 -8.18
C GLU A 121 -6.94 -11.45 -9.39
N LYS A 122 -7.68 -12.13 -10.26
CA LYS A 122 -7.09 -12.82 -11.44
C LYS A 122 -6.23 -11.89 -12.31
N VAL A 123 -6.65 -10.64 -12.45
CA VAL A 123 -5.91 -9.64 -13.23
C VAL A 123 -4.71 -9.12 -12.45
N LEU A 124 -4.87 -8.88 -11.14
CA LEU A 124 -3.78 -8.50 -10.25
C LEU A 124 -2.66 -9.54 -10.29
N LEU A 125 -2.97 -10.80 -10.00
CA LEU A 125 -1.99 -11.90 -9.96
C LEU A 125 -1.28 -12.06 -11.30
N ARG A 126 -2.01 -11.95 -12.42
CA ARG A 126 -1.40 -11.98 -13.76
C ARG A 126 -0.42 -10.82 -13.98
N VAL A 127 -0.79 -9.59 -13.63
CA VAL A 127 0.11 -8.44 -13.79
C VAL A 127 1.33 -8.58 -12.86
N PHE A 128 1.15 -9.08 -11.66
CA PHE A 128 2.21 -9.25 -10.66
C PHE A 128 2.91 -10.60 -10.73
N THR A 129 2.79 -11.30 -11.86
CA THR A 129 3.59 -12.50 -12.16
C THR A 129 5.08 -12.20 -11.91
N GLY A 130 5.75 -13.12 -11.23
CA GLY A 130 7.12 -12.99 -10.72
C GLY A 130 7.18 -12.91 -9.19
N PHE A 131 6.21 -12.25 -8.54
CA PHE A 131 6.21 -12.13 -7.08
C PHE A 131 5.59 -13.34 -6.34
N ASP A 132 4.85 -14.24 -7.01
CA ASP A 132 4.08 -15.33 -6.36
C ASP A 132 3.15 -14.84 -5.22
N LEU A 133 2.41 -13.76 -5.49
CA LEU A 133 1.48 -13.19 -4.50
C LEU A 133 0.36 -14.18 -4.14
N LYS A 134 0.10 -14.33 -2.84
CA LYS A 134 -0.99 -15.15 -2.29
C LYS A 134 -1.92 -14.28 -1.47
N LEU A 135 -3.23 -14.58 -1.52
CA LEU A 135 -4.20 -14.00 -0.62
C LEU A 135 -3.95 -14.52 0.80
N THR A 136 -3.55 -13.65 1.72
CA THR A 136 -3.21 -14.03 3.10
C THR A 136 -4.16 -13.44 4.14
N GLY A 137 -5.09 -12.59 3.72
CA GLY A 137 -6.05 -11.96 4.62
C GLY A 137 -6.94 -10.95 3.91
N TYR A 138 -7.65 -10.15 4.71
CA TYR A 138 -8.58 -9.14 4.23
C TYR A 138 -8.29 -7.80 4.89
N ALA A 139 -8.54 -6.73 4.14
CA ALA A 139 -8.44 -5.36 4.62
C ALA A 139 -9.84 -4.73 4.65
N GLU A 140 -10.08 -3.92 5.67
CA GLU A 140 -11.33 -3.18 5.88
C GLU A 140 -11.06 -1.68 6.01
N TYR A 141 -12.03 -0.87 5.58
CA TYR A 141 -11.97 0.59 5.61
C TYR A 141 -13.14 1.14 6.42
N ASN A 142 -12.96 2.33 6.98
CA ASN A 142 -13.98 2.93 7.87
C ASN A 142 -15.26 3.31 7.11
N ASN A 143 -15.12 3.89 5.90
CA ASN A 143 -16.23 4.50 5.16
C ASN A 143 -16.58 3.77 3.84
N VAL A 144 -16.20 2.50 3.72
CA VAL A 144 -16.53 1.68 2.54
C VAL A 144 -17.62 0.67 2.90
N ASP A 145 -18.67 0.62 2.08
CA ASP A 145 -19.73 -0.38 2.23
C ASP A 145 -19.17 -1.81 2.17
N ARG A 146 -19.63 -2.67 3.08
CA ARG A 146 -19.13 -4.04 3.30
C ARG A 146 -19.70 -5.07 2.34
N SER A 147 -20.28 -4.65 1.21
CA SER A 147 -20.75 -5.56 0.18
C SER A 147 -19.62 -6.40 -0.40
N VAL A 148 -19.96 -7.61 -0.87
CA VAL A 148 -19.03 -8.56 -1.50
C VAL A 148 -18.23 -7.93 -2.64
N ARG A 149 -18.83 -6.97 -3.37
CA ARG A 149 -18.20 -6.24 -4.48
C ARG A 149 -17.00 -5.40 -4.06
N ASN A 150 -16.98 -4.94 -2.80
CA ASN A 150 -15.96 -4.07 -2.23
C ASN A 150 -14.97 -4.82 -1.35
N LYS A 151 -15.06 -6.16 -1.27
CA LYS A 151 -14.14 -6.95 -0.45
C LYS A 151 -12.70 -6.78 -0.93
N ILE A 152 -11.83 -6.33 -0.03
CA ILE A 152 -10.40 -6.10 -0.29
C ILE A 152 -9.58 -7.23 0.31
N GLY A 153 -8.71 -7.83 -0.50
CA GLY A 153 -7.76 -8.86 -0.09
C GLY A 153 -6.40 -8.25 0.21
N ILE A 154 -5.68 -8.84 1.15
CA ILE A 154 -4.26 -8.62 1.41
C ILE A 154 -3.48 -9.69 0.66
N TYR A 155 -2.67 -9.28 -0.31
CA TYR A 155 -1.85 -10.18 -1.13
C TYR A 155 -0.37 -9.96 -0.83
N ARG A 156 0.38 -11.03 -0.52
CA ARG A 156 1.81 -10.94 -0.24
C ARG A 156 2.60 -12.18 -0.66
N ASN A 157 3.93 -12.07 -0.72
CA ASN A 157 4.86 -13.14 -1.11
C ASN A 157 5.77 -13.66 0.02
N PHE A 158 5.40 -13.43 1.28
CA PHE A 158 6.16 -13.81 2.47
C PHE A 158 5.24 -14.16 3.65
#